data_AF-A0A8J3B5W2-F1
#
_entry.id   AF-A0A8J3B5W2-F1
#
_cell.length_a   1.000
_cell.length_b   1.000
_cell.length_c   1.000
_cell.angle_alpha   90.00
_cell.angle_beta   90.00
_cell.angle_gamma   90.00
#
_symmetry.space_group_name_H-M   'P 1'
#
loop_
_entity.id
_entity.type
_entity.pdbx_description
1 polymer ?
#
loop_
_entity_poly.entity_id
_entity_poly.type
_entity_poly.pdbx_seq_one_letter_code
_entity_poly.pdbx_strand_id
1 'polypeptide(L)'
;MTGDRSAAPADDTPTTPKRPTALHPRELGFTPREPVPWLAPLLLLSTGLRTLLATLFGAYLDKRELQSGLPADLYVEPAGTSIRLPAATADPAATDHAVPTDPAALGPPNPTRPDPGGGSPIGSGTCDGGPAGGGPQDEVWLDYIADIGDGFDATYSMAHLLARPSLAVDGHELPRARVLVLGGDQVYPTASADEYEDRFRGPYRAALPTAPGVGPQPSMYAVPGNHDWYDGLTAFLRVFARQPAGNIGGWRTRQSRSYFAVALPHDWWLFGIDEQFGAYLDDPQLRYFTDAAARLGPSARVILAVPAPGWVKTVDQPKAYETVDYFIRTVLEPTGACVRVVLAGDLHHYARYSAPGRELITCGGGGAYLAATHQLPAAVDVPPLDATAAKHSAPRRFTLAARYPSAVRSAGYAVGVFARLPWRNPGFLTMLGIAHTLLMLSIAELVGHRPDGSELRLFSIPLGIMLTLFVWGAVLFAAPPGDDGVRRVVHTVLGVGHGVAHTLVGLGGALVWVDLPFVDWVWPLPALVAGALYGPVSGLLGGLTVAGYLLVAGRFRVNLNELFAGQGIEDAKSFLRLHLGRDGTLTIYPIAVDRVCHRWRAAPAGPPDASWIEPTQPLDVRLAEPPIVIRP
;
A
#
# COMPACT_ATOMS: atom_id res chain seq x y z
N MET A 1 46.31 54.54 3.57
CA MET A 1 45.75 54.11 2.28
C MET A 1 44.47 53.35 2.56
N THR A 2 43.37 54.05 2.34
CA THR A 2 41.99 53.55 2.36
C THR A 2 41.77 52.64 1.16
N GLY A 3 41.23 51.45 1.38
CA GLY A 3 40.86 50.49 0.35
C GLY A 3 39.44 50.00 0.60
N ASP A 4 38.51 50.73 0.01
CA ASP A 4 37.08 50.45 -0.04
C ASP A 4 36.82 49.13 -0.80
N ARG A 5 36.20 48.16 -0.14
CA ARG A 5 35.55 47.02 -0.80
C ARG A 5 34.06 47.12 -0.51
N SER A 6 33.41 47.93 -1.31
CA SER A 6 31.99 47.83 -1.63
C SER A 6 31.64 46.36 -1.90
N ALA A 7 30.90 45.75 -0.97
CA ALA A 7 30.18 44.52 -1.21
C ALA A 7 28.97 44.86 -2.07
N ALA A 8 28.95 44.35 -3.30
CA ALA A 8 27.74 44.35 -4.11
C ALA A 8 26.65 43.56 -3.38
N PRO A 9 25.40 44.06 -3.32
CA PRO A 9 24.31 43.29 -2.73
C PRO A 9 24.10 42.03 -3.56
N ALA A 10 24.06 40.88 -2.89
CA ALA A 10 23.59 39.63 -3.49
C ALA A 10 22.16 39.87 -3.97
N ASP A 11 21.98 39.78 -5.29
CA ASP A 11 20.69 39.82 -5.95
C ASP A 11 19.94 38.54 -5.56
N ASP A 12 19.23 38.60 -4.43
CA ASP A 12 18.45 37.50 -3.85
C ASP A 12 17.09 37.39 -4.55
N THR A 13 17.09 37.52 -5.88
CA THR A 13 15.93 37.18 -6.70
C THR A 13 15.79 35.66 -6.70
N PRO A 14 14.64 35.09 -6.27
CA PRO A 14 14.44 33.65 -6.31
C PRO A 14 14.46 33.20 -7.76
N THR A 15 15.60 32.66 -8.19
CA THR A 15 15.76 32.11 -9.53
C THR A 15 14.71 31.03 -9.72
N THR A 16 13.80 31.24 -10.67
CA THR A 16 12.83 30.20 -11.04
C THR A 16 13.63 28.96 -11.41
N PRO A 17 13.37 27.79 -10.78
CA PRO A 17 14.15 26.59 -11.06
C PRO A 17 14.10 26.32 -12.57
N LYS A 18 15.27 26.21 -13.18
CA LYS A 18 15.41 26.04 -14.63
C LYS A 18 14.65 24.77 -15.04
N ARG A 19 13.59 24.93 -15.84
CA ARG A 19 12.78 23.80 -16.31
C ARG A 19 13.64 22.86 -17.17
N PRO A 20 13.46 21.53 -17.04
CA PRO A 20 14.23 20.56 -17.81
C PRO A 20 13.91 20.67 -19.30
N THR A 21 14.94 20.52 -20.13
CA THR A 21 14.86 20.42 -21.60
C THR A 21 14.88 18.97 -22.06
N ALA A 22 15.39 18.06 -21.22
CA ALA A 22 15.41 16.62 -21.44
C ALA A 22 15.03 15.85 -20.17
N LEU A 23 14.69 14.57 -20.30
CA LEU A 23 14.38 13.68 -19.18
C LEU A 23 15.63 13.15 -18.46
N HIS A 24 16.77 13.83 -18.61
CA HIS A 24 18.02 13.39 -18.03
C HIS A 24 18.02 13.64 -16.51
N PRO A 25 18.45 12.69 -15.65
CA PRO A 25 18.34 12.82 -14.19
C PRO A 25 18.94 14.10 -13.60
N ARG A 26 20.04 14.59 -14.19
CA ARG A 26 20.67 15.87 -13.77
C ARG A 26 19.78 17.09 -13.96
N GLU A 27 18.93 17.11 -15.00
CA GLU A 27 17.99 18.21 -15.24
C GLU A 27 16.72 18.05 -14.42
N LEU A 28 16.28 16.80 -14.19
CA LEU A 28 15.10 16.50 -13.38
C LEU A 28 15.35 16.66 -11.87
N GLY A 29 16.60 16.49 -11.42
CA GLY A 29 16.95 16.46 -10.00
C GLY A 29 16.52 15.18 -9.28
N PHE A 30 16.17 14.12 -10.03
CA PHE A 30 15.89 12.77 -9.54
C PHE A 30 16.09 11.77 -10.69
N THR A 31 16.21 10.49 -10.37
CA THR A 31 16.34 9.41 -11.35
C THR A 31 15.02 8.67 -11.50
N PRO A 32 14.30 8.78 -12.64
CA PRO A 32 13.16 7.92 -12.92
C PRO A 32 13.50 6.44 -12.73
N ARG A 33 12.76 5.74 -11.88
CA ARG A 33 12.98 4.32 -11.57
C ARG A 33 12.06 3.42 -12.38
N GLU A 34 12.61 2.32 -12.87
CA GLU A 34 11.80 1.21 -13.38
C GLU A 34 10.99 0.54 -12.25
N PRO A 35 9.89 -0.15 -12.61
CA PRO A 35 9.12 -0.97 -11.68
C PRO A 35 10.00 -1.94 -10.89
N VAL A 36 9.67 -2.18 -9.63
CA VAL A 36 10.41 -3.13 -8.81
C VAL A 36 10.26 -4.55 -9.41
N PRO A 37 11.38 -5.29 -9.63
CA PRO A 37 11.32 -6.66 -10.09
C PRO A 37 11.05 -7.60 -8.91
N TRP A 38 9.80 -7.72 -8.49
CA TRP A 38 9.38 -8.37 -7.25
C TRP A 38 9.81 -9.85 -7.08
N LEU A 39 10.12 -10.57 -8.17
CA LEU A 39 10.64 -11.95 -8.10
C LEU A 39 12.16 -12.04 -8.32
N ALA A 40 12.88 -10.91 -8.40
CA ALA A 40 14.33 -10.93 -8.51
C ALA A 40 14.96 -11.55 -7.24
N PRO A 41 15.79 -12.61 -7.35
CA PRO A 41 16.27 -13.36 -6.19
C PRO A 41 17.03 -12.51 -5.15
N LEU A 42 17.92 -11.63 -5.61
CA LEU A 42 18.69 -10.75 -4.71
C LEU A 42 17.80 -9.71 -4.02
N LEU A 43 16.75 -9.26 -4.70
CA LEU A 43 15.79 -8.34 -4.11
C LEU A 43 14.97 -9.05 -3.04
N LEU A 44 14.41 -10.22 -3.34
CA LEU A 44 13.67 -11.04 -2.38
C LEU A 44 14.49 -11.31 -1.11
N LEU A 45 15.77 -11.66 -1.28
CA LEU A 45 16.68 -11.87 -0.15
C LEU A 45 16.88 -10.60 0.69
N SER A 46 17.16 -9.47 0.04
CA SER A 46 17.44 -8.20 0.74
C SER A 46 16.21 -7.60 1.40
N THR A 47 15.05 -7.60 0.73
CA THR A 47 13.76 -7.18 1.29
C THR A 47 13.34 -8.12 2.43
N GLY A 48 13.53 -9.43 2.28
CA GLY A 48 13.25 -10.41 3.33
C GLY A 48 14.09 -10.15 4.59
N LEU A 49 15.39 -9.89 4.43
CA LEU A 49 16.27 -9.54 5.55
C LEU A 49 15.84 -8.23 6.23
N ARG A 50 15.49 -7.19 5.45
CA ARG A 50 15.00 -5.91 5.99
C ARG A 50 13.69 -6.09 6.75
N THR A 51 12.76 -6.86 6.20
CA THR A 51 11.47 -7.18 6.85
C THR A 51 11.69 -7.92 8.16
N LEU A 52 12.57 -8.92 8.18
CA LEU A 52 12.93 -9.65 9.39
C LEU A 52 13.54 -8.72 10.46
N LEU A 53 14.49 -7.87 10.07
CA LEU A 53 15.11 -6.91 10.99
C LEU A 53 14.08 -5.89 11.51
N ALA A 54 13.24 -5.35 10.64
CA ALA A 54 12.18 -4.42 11.02
C ALA A 54 11.17 -5.08 11.97
N THR A 55 10.84 -6.36 11.78
CA THR A 55 9.94 -7.10 12.67
C THR A 55 10.60 -7.36 14.04
N LEU A 56 11.86 -7.80 14.06
CA LEU A 56 12.58 -8.12 15.31
C LEU A 56 12.89 -6.89 16.15
N PHE A 57 13.27 -5.77 15.52
CA PHE A 57 13.66 -4.54 16.23
C PHE A 57 12.56 -3.49 16.30
N GLY A 58 11.53 -3.57 15.46
CA GLY A 58 10.41 -2.62 15.43
C GLY A 58 9.64 -2.56 16.74
N ALA A 59 9.55 -3.69 17.46
CA ALA A 59 8.95 -3.74 18.80
C ALA A 59 9.79 -3.02 19.88
N TYR A 60 11.08 -2.82 19.67
CA TYR A 60 11.99 -2.18 20.64
C TYR A 60 12.28 -0.71 20.33
N LEU A 61 12.04 -0.28 19.09
CA LEU A 61 12.34 1.07 18.59
C LEU A 61 11.13 1.66 17.85
N ASP A 62 9.95 1.60 18.47
CA ASP A 62 8.77 2.28 17.94
C ASP A 62 8.96 3.80 18.02
N LYS A 63 9.10 4.44 16.87
CA LYS A 63 9.31 5.89 16.81
C LYS A 63 8.07 6.70 17.15
N ARG A 64 6.87 6.11 17.14
CA ARG A 64 5.64 6.83 17.52
C ARG A 64 5.70 7.30 18.98
N GLU A 65 6.35 6.52 19.85
CA GLU A 65 6.68 6.93 21.23
C GLU A 65 7.53 8.20 21.30
N LEU A 66 8.52 8.31 20.41
CA LEU A 66 9.39 9.49 20.31
C LEU A 66 8.68 10.70 19.71
N GLN A 67 7.61 10.49 18.93
CA GLN A 67 6.83 11.57 18.34
C GLN A 67 6.02 12.35 19.38
N SER A 68 5.86 11.84 20.62
CA SER A 68 5.21 12.55 21.73
C SER A 68 5.76 13.97 21.94
N GLY A 69 7.05 14.20 21.70
CA GLY A 69 7.71 15.51 21.78
C GLY A 69 7.49 16.45 20.59
N LEU A 70 6.86 15.99 19.50
CA LEU A 70 6.55 16.82 18.34
C LEU A 70 5.26 17.63 18.58
N PRO A 71 5.03 18.75 17.87
CA PRO A 71 3.76 19.47 17.98
C PRO A 71 2.55 18.57 17.74
N ALA A 72 1.53 18.71 18.59
CA ALA A 72 0.22 18.08 18.41
C ALA A 72 -0.73 19.17 17.90
N ASP A 73 -1.01 19.15 16.60
CA ASP A 73 -1.84 20.15 15.95
C ASP A 73 -3.05 19.47 15.29
N LEU A 74 -4.24 20.06 15.47
CA LEU A 74 -5.43 19.80 14.65
C LEU A 74 -5.39 20.75 13.45
N TYR A 75 -5.38 20.21 12.24
CA TYR A 75 -5.37 21.04 11.04
C TYR A 75 -6.78 21.47 10.64
N VAL A 76 -6.93 22.64 10.01
CA VAL A 76 -8.22 23.16 9.55
C VAL A 76 -8.13 23.49 8.07
N GLU A 77 -8.89 22.77 7.27
CA GLU A 77 -9.04 23.01 5.84
C GLU A 77 -10.51 23.39 5.55
N PRO A 78 -10.79 24.29 4.59
CA PRO A 78 -9.87 24.96 3.68
C PRO A 78 -9.26 26.24 4.28
N ALA A 79 -9.29 26.47 5.59
CA ALA A 79 -8.66 27.67 6.18
C ALA A 79 -7.13 27.67 6.05
N GLY A 80 -6.50 26.49 5.96
CA GLY A 80 -5.05 26.34 5.93
C GLY A 80 -4.39 26.73 7.25
N THR A 81 -5.10 26.67 8.36
CA THR A 81 -4.63 26.98 9.72
C THR A 81 -4.44 25.70 10.54
N SER A 82 -3.92 25.82 11.76
CA SER A 82 -3.87 24.73 12.72
C SER A 82 -4.18 25.23 14.13
N ILE A 83 -4.74 24.35 14.95
CA ILE A 83 -5.05 24.56 16.35
C ILE A 83 -4.13 23.66 17.17
N ARG A 84 -3.32 24.24 18.05
CA ARG A 84 -2.47 23.45 18.95
C ARG A 84 -3.35 22.73 19.96
N LEU A 85 -3.22 21.41 20.00
CA LEU A 85 -3.85 20.57 21.03
C LEU A 85 -3.09 20.74 22.35
N PRO A 86 -3.75 20.52 23.50
CA PRO A 86 -3.13 20.66 24.81
C PRO A 86 -1.85 19.80 24.88
N ALA A 87 -0.76 20.39 25.40
CA ALA A 87 0.39 19.59 25.77
C ALA A 87 0.01 18.79 27.02
N ALA A 88 0.41 17.51 27.08
CA ALA A 88 0.23 16.71 28.28
C ALA A 88 0.79 17.47 29.49
N THR A 89 -0.07 17.84 30.44
CA THR A 89 0.41 18.20 31.77
C THR A 89 1.01 16.94 32.35
N ALA A 90 2.33 16.94 32.55
CA ALA A 90 3.01 15.93 33.34
C ALA A 90 2.58 16.10 34.81
N ASP A 91 1.35 15.69 35.13
CA ASP A 91 0.95 15.45 36.51
C ASP A 91 0.74 13.93 36.68
N PRO A 92 1.73 13.20 37.21
CA PRO A 92 1.62 11.76 37.42
C PRO A 92 0.61 11.38 38.52
N ALA A 93 -0.07 12.35 39.14
CA ALA A 93 -0.94 12.11 40.30
C ALA A 93 -2.44 11.99 39.98
N ALA A 94 -2.88 12.12 38.72
CA ALA A 94 -4.32 12.21 38.39
C ALA A 94 -4.92 10.97 37.66
N THR A 95 -4.14 9.93 37.38
CA THR A 95 -4.65 8.68 36.77
C THR A 95 -4.39 7.49 37.67
N ASP A 96 -5.08 7.45 38.81
CA ASP A 96 -5.29 6.21 39.55
C ASP A 96 -6.68 5.65 39.18
N HIS A 97 -6.80 5.18 37.95
CA HIS A 97 -7.78 4.15 37.63
C HIS A 97 -7.02 2.83 37.63
N ALA A 98 -6.83 2.31 38.85
CA ALA A 98 -6.33 0.97 39.09
C ALA A 98 -7.11 -0.05 38.23
N VAL A 99 -6.39 -0.67 37.31
CA VAL A 99 -6.77 -1.94 36.69
C VAL A 99 -6.71 -3.00 37.81
N PRO A 100 -7.82 -3.66 38.21
CA PRO A 100 -7.72 -4.73 39.20
C PRO A 100 -7.03 -5.95 38.58
N THR A 101 -5.82 -6.23 39.04
CA THR A 101 -5.11 -7.49 38.80
C THR A 101 -5.55 -8.54 39.82
N ASP A 102 -6.75 -9.11 39.68
CA ASP A 102 -7.09 -10.39 40.34
C ASP A 102 -8.27 -11.10 39.63
N PRO A 103 -8.13 -12.32 39.08
CA PRO A 103 -9.20 -13.04 38.41
C PRO A 103 -10.20 -13.77 39.34
N ALA A 104 -10.12 -13.65 40.68
CA ALA A 104 -10.84 -14.57 41.58
C ALA A 104 -11.85 -13.96 42.57
N ALA A 105 -12.37 -12.75 42.36
CA ALA A 105 -13.29 -12.12 43.32
C ALA A 105 -14.57 -11.54 42.70
N LEU A 106 -15.45 -12.39 42.17
CA LEU A 106 -16.86 -12.05 41.95
C LEU A 106 -17.77 -13.20 42.41
N GLY A 107 -18.32 -13.06 43.62
CA GLY A 107 -19.43 -13.89 44.09
C GLY A 107 -20.75 -13.54 43.38
N PRO A 108 -21.77 -14.41 43.44
CA PRO A 108 -23.00 -14.23 42.66
C PRO A 108 -23.86 -13.06 43.21
N PRO A 109 -24.65 -12.38 42.35
CA PRO A 109 -25.44 -11.23 42.75
C PRO A 109 -26.70 -11.64 43.54
N ASN A 110 -26.99 -10.89 44.61
CA ASN A 110 -28.16 -11.02 45.47
C ASN A 110 -29.32 -10.16 44.92
N PRO A 111 -30.57 -10.66 44.76
CA PRO A 111 -31.64 -9.94 44.10
C PRO A 111 -32.59 -9.30 45.11
N THR A 112 -32.49 -7.98 45.36
CA THR A 112 -33.59 -7.23 45.99
C THR A 112 -33.55 -5.72 45.70
N ARG A 113 -34.59 -5.26 44.98
CA ARG A 113 -35.38 -4.01 45.18
C ARG A 113 -34.86 -2.65 44.65
N PRO A 114 -35.75 -1.65 44.43
CA PRO A 114 -36.69 -1.54 43.29
C PRO A 114 -36.59 -0.19 42.53
N ASP A 115 -37.16 -0.16 41.33
CA ASP A 115 -37.42 1.03 40.50
C ASP A 115 -38.21 2.14 41.22
N PRO A 116 -38.06 3.39 40.75
CA PRO A 116 -39.26 4.16 40.41
C PRO A 116 -39.16 4.84 39.04
N GLY A 117 -39.98 4.36 38.10
CA GLY A 117 -41.05 5.16 37.51
C GLY A 117 -40.71 6.24 36.47
N GLY A 118 -41.10 5.95 35.22
CA GLY A 118 -42.06 6.81 34.51
C GLY A 118 -41.50 7.73 33.42
N GLY A 119 -41.54 7.27 32.16
CA GLY A 119 -41.44 8.11 30.98
C GLY A 119 -41.42 7.30 29.68
N SER A 120 -42.56 7.24 28.99
CA SER A 120 -42.75 6.60 27.67
C SER A 120 -42.31 7.54 26.52
N PRO A 121 -42.23 7.08 25.25
CA PRO A 121 -41.00 7.06 24.46
C PRO A 121 -40.83 8.27 23.53
N ILE A 122 -39.60 8.76 23.38
CA ILE A 122 -39.24 9.70 22.30
C ILE A 122 -38.81 8.88 21.08
N GLY A 123 -39.50 9.13 19.96
CA GLY A 123 -39.35 8.44 18.69
C GLY A 123 -38.02 8.68 18.00
N SER A 124 -37.78 7.81 17.01
CA SER A 124 -36.75 7.87 15.99
C SER A 124 -36.54 9.29 15.44
N GLY A 125 -35.48 9.95 15.88
CA GLY A 125 -35.05 11.24 15.36
C GLY A 125 -34.26 11.06 14.08
N THR A 126 -34.89 11.33 12.94
CA THR A 126 -34.24 11.56 11.66
C THR A 126 -33.48 12.90 11.70
N CYS A 127 -32.21 12.89 11.33
CA CYS A 127 -31.35 14.07 11.23
C CYS A 127 -31.71 14.89 9.97
N ASP A 128 -32.73 15.74 10.03
CA ASP A 128 -33.00 16.73 8.98
C ASP A 128 -32.88 18.16 9.55
N GLY A 129 -31.68 18.73 9.41
CA GLY A 129 -31.41 20.16 9.61
C GLY A 129 -30.90 20.76 8.31
N GLY A 130 -31.74 21.56 7.63
CA GLY A 130 -31.40 22.21 6.35
C GLY A 130 -30.30 23.28 6.48
N PRO A 131 -29.56 23.60 5.38
CA PRO A 131 -28.32 24.35 5.47
C PRO A 131 -28.56 25.87 5.47
N ALA A 132 -27.88 26.57 6.39
CA ALA A 132 -27.68 28.01 6.32
C ALA A 132 -26.64 28.32 5.22
N GLY A 133 -26.93 29.29 4.36
CA GLY A 133 -26.17 29.58 3.14
C GLY A 133 -24.69 29.94 3.40
N GLY A 134 -23.80 29.20 2.72
CA GLY A 134 -22.34 29.30 2.86
C GLY A 134 -21.62 29.97 1.68
N GLY A 135 -20.53 30.67 1.99
CA GLY A 135 -19.63 31.33 1.04
C GLY A 135 -18.66 30.35 0.35
N PRO A 136 -17.78 30.82 -0.56
CA PRO A 136 -16.82 29.97 -1.28
C PRO A 136 -15.79 29.24 -0.41
N GLN A 137 -15.69 29.56 0.88
CA GLN A 137 -14.80 28.91 1.84
C GLN A 137 -15.43 27.68 2.50
N ASP A 138 -16.69 27.36 2.19
CA ASP A 138 -17.42 26.24 2.79
C ASP A 138 -17.34 24.95 1.95
N GLU A 139 -16.77 25.04 0.74
CA GLU A 139 -16.55 23.89 -0.14
C GLU A 139 -15.08 23.45 -0.13
N VAL A 140 -14.83 22.14 -0.16
CA VAL A 140 -13.47 21.62 -0.24
C VAL A 140 -13.38 20.38 -1.12
N TRP A 141 -12.33 20.33 -1.94
CA TRP A 141 -11.97 19.19 -2.76
C TRP A 141 -10.75 18.48 -2.18
N LEU A 142 -10.81 17.16 -2.05
CA LEU A 142 -9.73 16.32 -1.55
C LEU A 142 -9.42 15.21 -2.55
N ASP A 143 -8.16 14.92 -2.79
CA ASP A 143 -7.73 13.73 -3.53
C ASP A 143 -7.19 12.70 -2.53
N TYR A 144 -7.53 11.43 -2.73
CA TYR A 144 -6.96 10.29 -2.00
C TYR A 144 -6.30 9.32 -2.98
N ILE A 145 -5.06 8.96 -2.70
CA ILE A 145 -4.26 8.01 -3.49
C ILE A 145 -3.35 7.21 -2.56
N ALA A 146 -3.11 5.94 -2.84
CA ALA A 146 -2.20 5.10 -2.06
C ALA A 146 -1.38 4.19 -2.98
N ASP A 147 -0.32 3.58 -2.43
CA ASP A 147 0.50 2.57 -3.10
C ASP A 147 1.21 3.13 -4.35
N ILE A 148 2.00 4.17 -4.12
CA ILE A 148 2.77 4.88 -5.15
C ILE A 148 4.24 4.48 -5.08
N GLY A 149 5.04 4.85 -6.09
CA GLY A 149 6.50 4.72 -6.00
C GLY A 149 7.07 3.35 -6.36
N ASP A 150 6.29 2.44 -6.96
CA ASP A 150 6.80 1.17 -7.50
C ASP A 150 7.54 1.34 -8.83
N GLY A 151 7.01 2.16 -9.73
CA GLY A 151 7.64 2.52 -11.00
C GLY A 151 7.30 3.96 -11.40
N PHE A 152 8.20 4.58 -12.15
CA PHE A 152 8.07 5.98 -12.56
C PHE A 152 6.82 6.22 -13.43
N ASP A 153 6.58 5.40 -14.45
CA ASP A 153 5.51 5.63 -15.42
C ASP A 153 4.12 5.63 -14.78
N ALA A 154 3.84 4.62 -13.96
CA ALA A 154 2.59 4.54 -13.21
C ALA A 154 2.45 5.69 -12.20
N THR A 155 3.47 5.89 -11.35
CA THR A 155 3.44 6.93 -10.31
C THR A 155 3.31 8.33 -10.91
N TYR A 156 4.06 8.63 -11.98
CA TYR A 156 4.05 9.93 -12.61
C TYR A 156 2.77 10.17 -13.42
N SER A 157 2.17 9.13 -14.02
CA SER A 157 0.84 9.26 -14.65
C SER A 157 -0.21 9.73 -13.64
N MET A 158 -0.21 9.15 -12.44
CA MET A 158 -1.15 9.55 -11.39
C MET A 158 -0.82 10.93 -10.84
N ALA A 159 0.45 11.22 -10.55
CA ALA A 159 0.89 12.55 -10.09
C ALA A 159 0.54 13.65 -11.11
N HIS A 160 0.71 13.39 -12.41
CA HIS A 160 0.35 14.31 -13.49
C HIS A 160 -1.15 14.62 -13.48
N LEU A 161 -2.02 13.61 -13.36
CA LEU A 161 -3.47 13.78 -13.28
C LEU A 161 -3.90 14.56 -12.04
N LEU A 162 -3.32 14.27 -10.87
CA LEU A 162 -3.56 14.99 -9.62
C LEU A 162 -3.14 16.47 -9.71
N ALA A 163 -2.09 16.78 -10.46
CA ALA A 163 -1.58 18.14 -10.63
C ALA A 163 -2.42 19.00 -11.59
N ARG A 164 -3.24 18.40 -12.46
CA ARG A 164 -4.06 19.12 -13.45
C ARG A 164 -5.01 20.11 -12.77
N PRO A 165 -5.15 21.35 -13.28
CA PRO A 165 -6.10 22.33 -12.74
C PRO A 165 -7.55 21.85 -12.72
N SER A 166 -7.95 21.06 -13.73
CA SER A 166 -9.21 20.34 -13.80
C SER A 166 -9.05 19.03 -14.58
N LEU A 167 -9.98 18.10 -14.36
CA LEU A 167 -10.10 16.84 -15.09
C LEU A 167 -11.53 16.71 -15.62
N ALA A 168 -11.66 16.43 -16.92
CA ALA A 168 -12.93 16.03 -17.52
C ALA A 168 -13.06 14.50 -17.41
N VAL A 169 -14.05 14.00 -16.66
CA VAL A 169 -14.24 12.57 -16.39
C VAL A 169 -15.71 12.21 -16.59
N ASP A 170 -16.03 11.43 -17.63
CA ASP A 170 -17.39 10.96 -17.94
C ASP A 170 -18.47 12.07 -17.89
N GLY A 171 -18.15 13.26 -18.40
CA GLY A 171 -19.05 14.43 -18.44
C GLY A 171 -19.03 15.31 -17.18
N HIS A 172 -18.20 14.98 -16.18
CA HIS A 172 -17.95 15.80 -15.01
C HIS A 172 -16.66 16.61 -15.17
N GLU A 173 -16.72 17.92 -14.93
CA GLU A 173 -15.54 18.77 -14.77
C GLU A 173 -15.15 18.83 -13.30
N LEU A 174 -14.03 18.18 -12.95
CA LEU A 174 -13.56 18.03 -11.58
C LEU A 174 -12.34 18.92 -11.35
N PRO A 175 -12.43 20.01 -10.56
CA PRO A 175 -11.29 20.87 -10.26
C PRO A 175 -10.22 20.11 -9.46
N ARG A 176 -8.99 20.60 -9.49
CA ARG A 176 -7.90 20.08 -8.66
C ARG A 176 -8.27 20.14 -7.19
N ALA A 177 -7.96 19.07 -6.46
CA ALA A 177 -8.14 19.05 -5.02
C ALA A 177 -7.22 20.05 -4.31
N ARG A 178 -7.75 20.63 -3.22
CA ARG A 178 -6.99 21.49 -2.31
C ARG A 178 -6.18 20.68 -1.30
N VAL A 179 -6.64 19.47 -0.98
CA VAL A 179 -5.98 18.56 -0.06
C VAL A 179 -5.64 17.28 -0.79
N LEU A 180 -4.40 16.81 -0.69
CA LEU A 180 -3.97 15.51 -1.16
C LEU A 180 -3.64 14.62 0.03
N VAL A 181 -4.27 13.46 0.09
CA VAL A 181 -4.05 12.44 1.11
C VAL A 181 -3.38 11.23 0.48
N LEU A 182 -2.18 10.91 0.97
CA LEU A 182 -1.44 9.70 0.63
C LEU A 182 -1.79 8.61 1.63
N GLY A 183 -2.43 7.54 1.17
CA GLY A 183 -3.13 6.56 2.00
C GLY A 183 -2.35 5.30 2.39
N GLY A 184 -1.02 5.36 2.42
CA GLY A 184 -0.15 4.19 2.61
C GLY A 184 0.83 3.99 1.46
N ASP A 185 1.95 3.33 1.79
CA ASP A 185 3.03 2.91 0.89
C ASP A 185 3.44 3.97 -0.15
N GLN A 186 4.23 4.94 0.29
CA GLN A 186 4.70 6.01 -0.61
C GLN A 186 5.93 5.64 -1.44
N VAL A 187 6.54 4.48 -1.17
CA VAL A 187 7.77 4.05 -1.81
C VAL A 187 7.90 2.53 -1.79
N TYR A 188 8.45 1.96 -2.86
CA TYR A 188 8.80 0.55 -2.94
C TYR A 188 10.26 0.37 -3.41
N PRO A 189 10.92 -0.77 -3.12
CA PRO A 189 10.43 -1.87 -2.30
C PRO A 189 10.55 -1.61 -0.80
N THR A 190 11.39 -0.67 -0.38
CA THR A 190 11.59 -0.31 1.03
C THR A 190 12.00 1.14 1.13
N ALA A 191 11.58 1.82 2.19
CA ALA A 191 11.97 3.19 2.46
C ALA A 191 13.49 3.42 2.52
N SER A 192 13.93 4.51 1.90
CA SER A 192 15.23 5.16 2.14
C SER A 192 15.15 6.60 1.61
N ALA A 193 16.11 7.45 1.97
CA ALA A 193 16.11 8.84 1.49
C ALA A 193 16.17 8.93 -0.05
N ASP A 194 17.00 8.10 -0.69
CA ASP A 194 17.20 8.09 -2.13
C ASP A 194 15.97 7.54 -2.85
N GLU A 195 15.39 6.46 -2.34
CA GLU A 195 14.17 5.87 -2.94
C GLU A 195 12.98 6.83 -2.82
N TYR A 196 12.84 7.55 -1.69
CA TYR A 196 11.82 8.59 -1.55
C TYR A 196 12.01 9.76 -2.54
N GLU A 197 13.26 10.17 -2.83
CA GLU A 197 13.53 11.21 -3.82
C GLU A 197 13.19 10.73 -5.23
N ASP A 198 13.69 9.56 -5.62
CA ASP A 198 13.63 9.06 -6.99
C ASP A 198 12.24 8.53 -7.38
N ARG A 199 11.51 7.93 -6.43
CA ARG A 199 10.23 7.24 -6.70
C ARG A 199 9.01 8.06 -6.36
N PHE A 200 9.13 9.05 -5.48
CA PHE A 200 8.00 9.85 -5.03
C PHE A 200 8.23 11.36 -5.14
N ARG A 201 9.14 11.94 -4.35
CA ARG A 201 9.28 13.41 -4.24
C ARG A 201 9.66 14.05 -5.57
N GLY A 202 10.60 13.45 -6.30
CA GLY A 202 11.02 13.88 -7.62
C GLY A 202 9.88 13.83 -8.64
N PRO A 203 9.22 12.66 -8.84
CA PRO A 203 8.06 12.56 -9.71
C PRO A 203 6.93 13.53 -9.34
N TYR A 204 6.55 13.66 -8.08
CA TYR A 204 5.50 14.61 -7.67
C TYR A 204 5.97 16.05 -7.91
N ARG A 205 7.18 16.43 -7.48
CA ARG A 205 7.74 17.76 -7.78
C ARG A 205 7.74 18.06 -9.28
N ALA A 206 8.04 17.10 -10.14
CA ALA A 206 7.96 17.28 -11.59
C ALA A 206 6.52 17.42 -12.10
N ALA A 207 5.51 16.89 -11.40
CA ALA A 207 4.10 16.98 -11.79
C ALA A 207 3.50 18.34 -11.41
N LEU A 208 3.81 18.85 -10.21
CA LEU A 208 3.45 20.21 -9.76
C LEU A 208 4.70 20.89 -9.20
N PRO A 209 5.50 21.60 -10.02
CA PRO A 209 6.80 22.13 -9.59
C PRO A 209 6.74 23.26 -8.57
N THR A 210 5.77 24.15 -8.72
CA THR A 210 5.55 25.27 -7.80
C THR A 210 4.09 25.32 -7.40
N ALA A 211 3.80 26.06 -6.33
CA ALA A 211 2.43 26.33 -5.95
C ALA A 211 1.68 26.98 -7.13
N PRO A 212 0.38 26.67 -7.32
CA PRO A 212 -0.42 27.30 -8.36
C PRO A 212 -0.39 28.83 -8.23
N GLY A 213 -0.32 29.54 -9.38
CA GLY A 213 -0.30 31.01 -9.37
C GLY A 213 -1.61 31.66 -8.94
N VAL A 214 -2.72 30.90 -8.99
CA VAL A 214 -4.06 31.32 -8.57
C VAL A 214 -4.60 30.34 -7.55
N GLY A 215 -5.11 30.87 -6.44
CA GLY A 215 -5.66 30.10 -5.34
C GLY A 215 -4.61 29.70 -4.30
N PRO A 216 -5.04 29.06 -3.20
CA PRO A 216 -4.15 28.65 -2.12
C PRO A 216 -3.30 27.46 -2.53
N GLN A 217 -2.09 27.39 -1.97
CA GLN A 217 -1.20 26.24 -2.13
C GLN A 217 -1.90 24.96 -1.59
N PRO A 218 -1.92 23.85 -2.35
CA PRO A 218 -2.55 22.63 -1.90
C PRO A 218 -1.77 21.98 -0.75
N SER A 219 -2.49 21.44 0.23
CA SER A 219 -1.92 20.73 1.38
C SER A 219 -1.74 19.26 1.07
N MET A 220 -0.72 18.63 1.65
CA MET A 220 -0.44 17.20 1.53
C MET A 220 -0.33 16.57 2.93
N TYR A 221 -1.05 15.47 3.09
CA TYR A 221 -1.02 14.59 4.25
C TYR A 221 -0.72 13.17 3.80
N ALA A 222 -0.13 12.37 4.68
CA ALA A 222 0.27 11.00 4.41
C ALA A 222 0.09 10.12 5.66
N VAL A 223 -0.39 8.91 5.43
CA VAL A 223 -0.35 7.80 6.39
C VAL A 223 0.74 6.83 5.92
N PRO A 224 1.67 6.37 6.78
CA PRO A 224 2.67 5.39 6.38
C PRO A 224 2.05 4.00 6.22
N GLY A 225 2.43 3.28 5.16
CA GLY A 225 2.18 1.85 5.04
C GLY A 225 3.36 1.00 5.50
N ASN A 226 3.29 -0.32 5.32
CA ASN A 226 4.34 -1.23 5.76
C ASN A 226 5.67 -0.97 5.02
N HIS A 227 5.63 -0.53 3.75
CA HIS A 227 6.84 -0.24 2.98
C HIS A 227 7.58 1.01 3.46
N ASP A 228 6.86 1.95 4.09
CA ASP A 228 7.41 3.15 4.72
C ASP A 228 8.10 2.83 6.06
N TRP A 229 7.70 1.72 6.70
CA TRP A 229 8.20 1.30 8.01
C TRP A 229 9.49 0.47 7.97
N TYR A 230 9.91 -0.05 6.81
CA TYR A 230 11.08 -0.93 6.72
C TYR A 230 12.42 -0.28 7.08
N ASP A 231 12.51 1.06 7.13
CA ASP A 231 13.68 1.80 7.65
C ASP A 231 13.48 2.32 9.10
N GLY A 232 12.46 1.78 9.79
CA GLY A 232 12.00 2.25 11.09
C GLY A 232 11.32 3.62 11.01
N LEU A 233 10.60 3.93 9.92
CA LEU A 233 9.87 5.20 9.70
C LEU A 233 10.78 6.45 9.62
N THR A 234 12.08 6.27 9.35
CA THR A 234 13.04 7.38 9.35
C THR A 234 12.80 8.33 8.17
N ALA A 235 12.74 7.78 6.96
CA ALA A 235 12.60 8.57 5.74
C ALA A 235 11.23 9.25 5.72
N PHE A 236 10.15 8.54 6.09
CA PHE A 236 8.80 9.10 6.18
C PHE A 236 8.76 10.36 7.04
N LEU A 237 9.26 10.30 8.29
CA LEU A 237 9.24 11.45 9.21
C LEU A 237 10.10 12.61 8.68
N ARG A 238 11.21 12.33 8.00
CA ARG A 238 12.03 13.35 7.34
C ARG A 238 11.35 13.99 6.13
N VAL A 239 10.37 13.34 5.51
CA VAL A 239 9.67 13.89 4.35
C VAL A 239 8.42 14.65 4.79
N PHE A 240 7.59 14.05 5.65
CA PHE A 240 6.27 14.58 5.96
C PHE A 240 6.17 15.29 7.31
N ALA A 241 6.99 14.95 8.29
CA ALA A 241 6.89 15.43 9.67
C ALA A 241 7.93 16.50 10.06
N ARG A 242 8.64 17.10 9.09
CA ARG A 242 9.65 18.13 9.34
C ARG A 242 9.06 19.43 9.89
N GLN A 243 9.83 20.10 10.74
CA GLN A 243 9.54 21.42 11.27
C GLN A 243 10.69 22.40 10.94
N PRO A 244 10.41 23.57 10.31
CA PRO A 244 9.09 23.98 9.81
C PRO A 244 8.59 23.10 8.65
N ALA A 245 7.27 23.10 8.46
CA ALA A 245 6.59 22.39 7.37
C ALA A 245 7.27 22.62 6.00
N GLY A 246 7.56 21.53 5.29
CA GLY A 246 8.21 21.55 3.98
C GLY A 246 7.24 21.64 2.80
N ASN A 247 7.82 21.61 1.59
CA ASN A 247 7.09 21.51 0.33
C ASN A 247 7.63 20.33 -0.50
N ILE A 248 6.74 19.68 -1.23
CA ILE A 248 7.07 18.76 -2.32
C ILE A 248 6.54 19.40 -3.59
N GLY A 249 7.42 20.08 -4.34
CA GLY A 249 6.98 20.95 -5.43
C GLY A 249 5.98 21.99 -4.95
N GLY A 250 4.80 22.04 -5.57
CA GLY A 250 3.70 22.91 -5.20
C GLY A 250 2.86 22.45 -4.03
N TRP A 251 2.99 21.21 -3.54
CA TRP A 251 2.24 20.75 -2.37
C TRP A 251 2.97 21.09 -1.07
N ARG A 252 2.21 21.54 -0.07
CA ARG A 252 2.71 21.84 1.28
C ARG A 252 2.48 20.65 2.20
N THR A 253 3.55 20.06 2.73
CA THR A 253 3.44 19.00 3.76
C THR A 253 3.12 19.67 5.10
N ARG A 254 2.02 19.29 5.77
CA ARG A 254 1.56 19.99 6.98
C ARG A 254 1.73 19.21 8.29
N GLN A 255 1.66 17.89 8.23
CA GLN A 255 1.68 17.06 9.42
C GLN A 255 3.00 17.19 10.20
N SER A 256 2.94 17.02 11.51
CA SER A 256 4.11 16.98 12.39
C SER A 256 4.41 15.57 12.89
N ARG A 257 3.54 14.61 12.59
CA ARG A 257 3.55 13.23 13.09
C ARG A 257 3.18 12.26 11.96
N SER A 258 3.31 10.96 12.17
CA SER A 258 2.91 9.93 11.20
C SER A 258 1.40 9.73 11.07
N TYR A 259 0.65 10.32 11.99
CA TYR A 259 -0.81 10.39 12.01
C TYR A 259 -1.26 11.85 12.10
N PHE A 260 -2.51 12.11 11.72
CA PHE A 260 -3.05 13.48 11.68
C PHE A 260 -4.57 13.52 11.82
N ALA A 261 -5.08 14.68 12.26
CA ALA A 261 -6.49 15.02 12.26
C ALA A 261 -6.71 16.34 11.50
N VAL A 262 -7.70 16.38 10.61
CA VAL A 262 -8.11 17.57 9.86
C VAL A 262 -9.60 17.83 10.09
N ALA A 263 -9.93 19.01 10.60
CA ALA A 263 -11.27 19.55 10.59
C ALA A 263 -11.59 20.11 9.19
N LEU A 264 -12.73 19.70 8.65
CA LEU A 264 -13.27 20.13 7.36
C LEU A 264 -14.58 20.90 7.58
N PRO A 265 -15.12 21.60 6.56
CA PRO A 265 -16.41 22.27 6.66
C PRO A 265 -17.54 21.32 7.05
N HIS A 266 -18.66 21.88 7.52
CA HIS A 266 -19.90 21.13 7.77
C HIS A 266 -19.71 19.91 8.70
N ASP A 267 -19.00 20.06 9.83
CA ASP A 267 -18.74 19.00 10.80
C ASP A 267 -18.13 17.71 10.21
N TRP A 268 -17.45 17.81 9.07
CA TRP A 268 -16.67 16.71 8.53
C TRP A 268 -15.25 16.72 9.11
N TRP A 269 -14.70 15.54 9.32
CA TRP A 269 -13.36 15.34 9.85
C TRP A 269 -12.64 14.25 9.08
N LEU A 270 -11.35 14.44 8.84
CA LEU A 270 -10.46 13.44 8.24
C LEU A 270 -9.39 13.05 9.25
N PHE A 271 -9.40 11.79 9.68
CA PHE A 271 -8.39 11.22 10.58
C PHE A 271 -7.54 10.21 9.81
N GLY A 272 -6.22 10.32 9.90
CA GLY A 272 -5.26 9.37 9.32
C GLY A 272 -4.45 8.69 10.41
N ILE A 273 -4.58 7.37 10.55
CA ILE A 273 -3.96 6.59 11.64
C ILE A 273 -2.76 5.78 11.15
N ASP A 274 -1.73 5.64 12.00
CA ASP A 274 -0.53 4.87 11.73
C ASP A 274 -0.58 3.52 12.48
N GLU A 275 -0.87 2.46 11.72
CA GLU A 275 -1.00 1.08 12.25
C GLU A 275 0.30 0.27 12.21
N GLN A 276 1.40 0.83 11.72
CA GLN A 276 2.69 0.13 11.58
C GLN A 276 2.59 -1.20 10.81
N PHE A 277 2.57 -2.35 11.52
CA PHE A 277 2.41 -3.71 10.98
C PHE A 277 1.18 -4.42 11.58
N GLY A 278 0.12 -3.66 11.88
CA GLY A 278 -1.02 -4.16 12.65
C GLY A 278 -0.74 -4.24 14.16
N ALA A 279 0.21 -3.45 14.64
CA ALA A 279 0.47 -3.30 16.07
C ALA A 279 -0.65 -2.50 16.73
N TYR A 280 -0.78 -2.60 18.06
CA TYR A 280 -1.68 -1.74 18.82
C TYR A 280 -1.30 -0.26 18.62
N LEU A 281 -2.31 0.62 18.69
CA LEU A 281 -2.09 2.06 18.74
C LEU A 281 -1.35 2.39 20.03
N ASP A 282 -0.26 3.13 19.88
CA ASP A 282 0.57 3.60 20.99
C ASP A 282 -0.15 4.70 21.78
N ASP A 283 0.20 4.84 23.06
CA ASP A 283 -0.45 5.80 23.95
C ASP A 283 -0.34 7.26 23.44
N PRO A 284 0.79 7.73 22.87
CA PRO A 284 0.86 9.06 22.28
C PRO A 284 -0.14 9.32 21.16
N GLN A 285 -0.37 8.33 20.29
CA GLN A 285 -1.33 8.45 19.20
C GLN A 285 -2.77 8.44 19.72
N LEU A 286 -3.08 7.56 20.68
CA LEU A 286 -4.40 7.55 21.33
C LEU A 286 -4.71 8.87 22.02
N ARG A 287 -3.74 9.45 22.75
CA ARG A 287 -3.91 10.77 23.37
C ARG A 287 -4.13 11.86 22.33
N TYR A 288 -3.32 11.92 21.28
CA TYR A 288 -3.49 12.89 20.18
C TYR A 288 -4.91 12.87 19.62
N PHE A 289 -5.43 11.67 19.31
CA PHE A 289 -6.77 11.55 18.76
C PHE A 289 -7.87 11.77 19.80
N THR A 290 -7.66 11.43 21.07
CA THR A 290 -8.62 11.76 22.15
C THR A 290 -8.74 13.28 22.30
N ASP A 291 -7.62 14.01 22.30
CA ASP A 291 -7.62 15.48 22.39
C ASP A 291 -8.25 16.13 21.16
N ALA A 292 -8.02 15.58 19.96
CA ALA A 292 -8.69 16.03 18.75
C ALA A 292 -10.19 15.71 18.78
N ALA A 293 -10.56 14.51 19.22
CA ALA A 293 -11.93 14.01 19.30
C ALA A 293 -12.77 14.71 20.36
N ALA A 294 -12.17 15.33 21.39
CA ALA A 294 -12.86 16.15 22.37
C ALA A 294 -13.61 17.36 21.76
N ARG A 295 -13.33 17.69 20.49
CA ARG A 295 -14.01 18.75 19.72
C ARG A 295 -15.09 18.21 18.80
N LEU A 296 -15.26 16.89 18.70
CA LEU A 296 -16.33 16.27 17.95
C LEU A 296 -17.64 16.40 18.75
N GLY A 297 -18.73 16.58 18.02
CA GLY A 297 -20.09 16.47 18.56
C GLY A 297 -20.87 15.38 17.82
N PRO A 298 -22.12 15.09 18.24
CA PRO A 298 -22.95 14.06 17.62
C PRO A 298 -23.29 14.30 16.14
N SER A 299 -23.18 15.53 15.64
CA SER A 299 -23.34 15.87 14.22
C SER A 299 -22.11 15.54 13.38
N ALA A 300 -20.97 15.22 14.01
CA ALA A 300 -19.71 15.05 13.31
C ALA A 300 -19.68 13.78 12.46
N ARG A 301 -19.12 13.93 11.26
CA ARG A 301 -18.96 12.87 10.26
C ARG A 301 -17.48 12.66 9.99
N VAL A 302 -17.04 11.41 10.09
CA VAL A 302 -15.62 11.08 10.00
C VAL A 302 -15.33 10.29 8.72
N ILE A 303 -14.30 10.76 8.01
CA ILE A 303 -13.52 10.02 7.02
C ILE A 303 -12.28 9.50 7.75
N LEU A 304 -12.10 8.19 7.78
CA LEU A 304 -10.95 7.54 8.40
C LEU A 304 -10.03 6.99 7.31
N ALA A 305 -8.79 7.45 7.24
CA ALA A 305 -7.74 6.93 6.37
C ALA A 305 -6.84 5.98 7.18
N VAL A 306 -6.74 4.74 6.70
CA VAL A 306 -5.95 3.66 7.32
C VAL A 306 -4.99 3.08 6.28
N PRO A 307 -3.83 2.53 6.65
CA PRO A 307 -2.85 2.07 5.66
C PRO A 307 -3.31 0.84 4.88
N ALA A 308 -4.13 -0.04 5.48
CA ALA A 308 -4.52 -1.29 4.88
C ALA A 308 -6.02 -1.63 5.08
N PRO A 309 -6.65 -2.35 4.14
CA PRO A 309 -8.07 -2.69 4.20
C PRO A 309 -8.29 -3.91 5.09
N GLY A 310 -8.14 -3.71 6.41
CA GLY A 310 -8.31 -4.74 7.43
C GLY A 310 -9.63 -5.52 7.31
N TRP A 311 -10.66 -4.88 6.76
CA TRP A 311 -11.98 -5.49 6.52
C TRP A 311 -12.00 -6.57 5.44
N VAL A 312 -11.09 -6.52 4.45
CA VAL A 312 -10.93 -7.63 3.49
C VAL A 312 -10.01 -8.70 4.06
N LYS A 313 -8.92 -8.26 4.72
CA LYS A 313 -7.92 -9.15 5.30
C LYS A 313 -8.49 -10.03 6.42
N THR A 314 -9.51 -9.56 7.16
CA THR A 314 -10.16 -10.32 8.24
C THR A 314 -10.73 -11.68 7.81
N VAL A 315 -11.03 -11.86 6.51
CA VAL A 315 -11.48 -13.14 5.96
C VAL A 315 -10.46 -14.26 6.15
N ASP A 316 -9.17 -13.93 6.10
CA ASP A 316 -8.08 -14.89 6.29
C ASP A 316 -7.31 -14.65 7.61
N GLN A 317 -7.32 -13.41 8.12
CA GLN A 317 -6.59 -12.96 9.31
C GLN A 317 -7.55 -12.24 10.28
N PRO A 318 -8.25 -12.95 11.19
CA PRO A 318 -9.34 -12.38 11.98
C PRO A 318 -9.01 -11.05 12.69
N LYS A 319 -7.78 -10.89 13.18
CA LYS A 319 -7.32 -9.70 13.90
C LYS A 319 -7.02 -8.47 13.02
N ALA A 320 -7.05 -8.59 11.69
CA ALA A 320 -6.63 -7.52 10.79
C ALA A 320 -7.49 -6.24 10.85
N TYR A 321 -8.68 -6.29 11.47
CA TYR A 321 -9.56 -5.13 11.66
C TYR A 321 -9.59 -4.63 13.13
N GLU A 322 -8.88 -5.30 14.05
CA GLU A 322 -8.94 -5.04 15.50
C GLU A 322 -8.51 -3.61 15.84
N THR A 323 -7.44 -3.11 15.23
CA THR A 323 -6.94 -1.73 15.47
C THR A 323 -7.96 -0.67 15.04
N VAL A 324 -8.57 -0.83 13.87
CA VAL A 324 -9.60 0.08 13.35
C VAL A 324 -10.85 0.03 14.23
N ASP A 325 -11.31 -1.17 14.61
CA ASP A 325 -12.46 -1.33 15.51
C ASP A 325 -12.21 -0.67 16.87
N TYR A 326 -11.04 -0.95 17.45
CA TYR A 326 -10.62 -0.37 18.73
C TYR A 326 -10.61 1.16 18.67
N PHE A 327 -10.06 1.75 17.61
CA PHE A 327 -10.05 3.19 17.41
C PHE A 327 -11.46 3.78 17.34
N ILE A 328 -12.33 3.19 16.52
CA ILE A 328 -13.71 3.65 16.37
C ILE A 328 -14.44 3.58 17.72
N ARG A 329 -14.39 2.43 18.40
CA ARG A 329 -15.08 2.19 19.66
C ARG A 329 -14.57 3.04 20.82
N THR A 330 -13.27 3.29 20.87
CA THR A 330 -12.63 3.94 22.04
C THR A 330 -12.53 5.45 21.88
N VAL A 331 -12.34 5.94 20.66
CA VAL A 331 -12.09 7.37 20.40
C VAL A 331 -13.31 8.07 19.80
N LEU A 332 -13.99 7.44 18.83
CA LEU A 332 -15.01 8.12 18.04
C LEU A 332 -16.42 7.90 18.59
N GLU A 333 -16.81 6.66 18.88
CA GLU A 333 -18.15 6.33 19.40
C GLU A 333 -18.54 7.11 20.67
N PRO A 334 -17.64 7.33 21.65
CA PRO A 334 -17.99 8.11 22.85
C PRO A 334 -18.38 9.57 22.57
N THR A 335 -17.95 10.12 21.44
CA THR A 335 -18.29 11.50 21.03
C THR A 335 -19.66 11.60 20.34
N GLY A 336 -20.26 10.47 19.97
CA GLY A 336 -21.46 10.39 19.14
C GLY A 336 -21.19 10.63 17.64
N ALA A 337 -19.93 10.85 17.23
CA ALA A 337 -19.57 11.06 15.84
C ALA A 337 -19.80 9.80 14.99
N CYS A 338 -20.24 10.00 13.75
CA CYS A 338 -20.52 8.93 12.81
C CYS A 338 -19.36 8.72 11.84
N VAL A 339 -18.72 7.54 11.86
CA VAL A 339 -17.76 7.14 10.81
C VAL A 339 -18.54 6.78 9.54
N ARG A 340 -18.45 7.63 8.53
CA ARG A 340 -19.18 7.51 7.26
C ARG A 340 -18.35 6.85 6.17
N VAL A 341 -17.03 7.05 6.17
CA VAL A 341 -16.12 6.53 5.15
C VAL A 341 -14.85 6.03 5.80
N VAL A 342 -14.40 4.83 5.44
CA VAL A 342 -13.06 4.34 5.74
C VAL A 342 -12.31 4.11 4.42
N LEU A 343 -11.14 4.71 4.27
CA LEU A 343 -10.29 4.67 3.09
C LEU A 343 -9.01 3.89 3.39
N ALA A 344 -8.58 3.03 2.48
CA ALA A 344 -7.32 2.29 2.60
C ALA A 344 -6.57 2.09 1.27
N GLY A 345 -5.25 1.91 1.36
CA GLY A 345 -4.36 1.46 0.29
C GLY A 345 -4.10 -0.05 0.34
N ASP A 346 -2.82 -0.46 0.23
CA ASP A 346 -2.21 -1.79 0.39
C ASP A 346 -2.61 -2.82 -0.68
N LEU A 347 -3.90 -2.93 -0.98
CA LEU A 347 -4.37 -3.74 -2.10
C LEU A 347 -4.43 -2.85 -3.33
N HIS A 348 -3.56 -3.14 -4.31
CA HIS A 348 -3.29 -2.28 -5.46
C HIS A 348 -4.40 -2.26 -6.53
N HIS A 349 -5.62 -1.99 -6.12
CA HIS A 349 -6.83 -1.93 -6.94
C HIS A 349 -7.85 -0.99 -6.29
N TYR A 350 -8.99 -0.80 -6.95
CA TYR A 350 -10.16 -0.16 -6.36
C TYR A 350 -11.23 -1.19 -5.97
N ALA A 351 -11.79 -1.06 -4.77
CA ALA A 351 -12.96 -1.82 -4.33
C ALA A 351 -13.77 -1.05 -3.29
N ARG A 352 -15.10 -1.16 -3.36
CA ARG A 352 -16.01 -0.55 -2.39
C ARG A 352 -16.94 -1.58 -1.77
N TYR A 353 -16.94 -1.63 -0.45
CA TYR A 353 -17.90 -2.38 0.35
C TYR A 353 -18.85 -1.40 1.04
N SER A 354 -20.16 -1.61 0.88
CA SER A 354 -21.20 -0.69 1.35
C SER A 354 -22.10 -1.35 2.38
N ALA A 355 -22.48 -0.56 3.37
CA ALA A 355 -23.54 -0.85 4.33
C ALA A 355 -24.29 0.46 4.68
N PRO A 356 -25.52 0.40 5.22
CA PRO A 356 -26.35 1.60 5.46
C PRO A 356 -25.72 2.71 6.32
N GLY A 357 -25.11 3.73 5.71
CA GLY A 357 -24.47 4.83 6.42
C GLY A 357 -22.97 4.70 6.67
N ARG A 358 -22.30 3.63 6.18
CA ARG A 358 -20.83 3.54 6.15
C ARG A 358 -20.33 2.89 4.86
N GLU A 359 -19.33 3.49 4.25
CA GLU A 359 -18.61 2.97 3.09
C GLU A 359 -17.18 2.58 3.49
N LEU A 360 -16.71 1.42 3.01
CA LEU A 360 -15.32 0.98 3.13
C LEU A 360 -14.72 0.92 1.72
N ILE A 361 -13.70 1.73 1.47
CA ILE A 361 -13.14 1.91 0.12
C ILE A 361 -11.65 1.61 0.14
N THR A 362 -11.26 0.61 -0.62
CA THR A 362 -9.86 0.34 -0.98
C THR A 362 -9.55 1.10 -2.27
N CYS A 363 -8.48 1.91 -2.28
CA CYS A 363 -8.02 2.62 -3.47
C CYS A 363 -6.48 2.67 -3.51
N GLY A 364 -5.85 1.51 -3.67
CA GLY A 364 -4.40 1.35 -3.78
C GLY A 364 -3.85 1.40 -5.21
N GLY A 365 -4.59 2.01 -6.13
CA GLY A 365 -4.21 2.04 -7.54
C GLY A 365 -3.20 3.12 -7.91
N GLY A 366 -2.34 3.60 -7.00
CA GLY A 366 -1.59 4.84 -7.21
C GLY A 366 -0.30 4.72 -8.03
N GLY A 367 0.35 3.57 -8.04
CA GLY A 367 1.62 3.40 -8.77
C GLY A 367 2.18 1.97 -8.74
N ALA A 368 1.84 1.20 -7.71
CA ALA A 368 2.23 -0.20 -7.56
C ALA A 368 1.59 -1.14 -8.60
N TYR A 369 2.23 -2.28 -8.84
CA TYR A 369 1.67 -3.32 -9.71
C TYR A 369 0.25 -3.68 -9.31
N LEU A 370 -0.63 -3.96 -10.28
CA LEU A 370 -2.05 -4.26 -10.03
C LEU A 370 -2.25 -5.46 -9.10
N ALA A 371 -3.18 -5.37 -8.14
CA ALA A 371 -3.66 -6.50 -7.35
C ALA A 371 -4.95 -7.12 -7.93
N ALA A 372 -5.21 -8.38 -7.59
CA ALA A 372 -6.36 -9.13 -8.09
C ALA A 372 -7.70 -8.65 -7.50
N THR A 373 -8.72 -8.45 -8.34
CA THR A 373 -10.09 -8.12 -7.89
C THR A 373 -11.09 -9.28 -8.05
N HIS A 374 -10.72 -10.34 -8.77
CA HIS A 374 -11.61 -11.46 -9.11
C HIS A 374 -11.81 -12.46 -7.96
N GLN A 375 -10.98 -12.39 -6.92
CA GLN A 375 -11.07 -13.21 -5.69
C GLN A 375 -11.53 -12.39 -4.47
N LEU A 376 -11.96 -11.13 -4.68
CA LEU A 376 -12.51 -10.32 -3.59
C LEU A 376 -13.77 -10.97 -3.02
N PRO A 377 -13.92 -11.04 -1.69
CA PRO A 377 -15.10 -11.59 -1.05
C PRO A 377 -16.35 -10.79 -1.43
N ALA A 378 -17.48 -11.47 -1.61
CA ALA A 378 -18.74 -10.81 -1.97
C ALA A 378 -19.32 -9.97 -0.83
N ALA A 379 -18.99 -10.33 0.41
CA ALA A 379 -19.36 -9.62 1.62
C ALA A 379 -18.28 -9.82 2.70
N VAL A 380 -18.18 -8.86 3.60
CA VAL A 380 -17.30 -8.90 4.77
C VAL A 380 -18.11 -8.52 6.00
N ASP A 381 -17.86 -9.19 7.11
CA ASP A 381 -18.42 -8.87 8.42
C ASP A 381 -17.32 -8.25 9.27
N VAL A 382 -17.49 -7.00 9.68
CA VAL A 382 -16.51 -6.28 10.51
C VAL A 382 -17.16 -5.63 11.73
N PRO A 383 -16.62 -5.87 12.94
CA PRO A 383 -15.64 -6.91 13.28
C PRO A 383 -16.11 -8.33 12.91
N PRO A 384 -15.21 -9.31 12.73
CA PRO A 384 -15.59 -10.68 12.37
C PRO A 384 -16.46 -11.32 13.45
N LEU A 385 -17.33 -12.24 13.03
CA LEU A 385 -18.15 -13.05 13.93
C LEU A 385 -17.25 -14.05 14.68
N ASP A 386 -16.71 -13.65 15.83
CA ASP A 386 -15.91 -14.52 16.71
C ASP A 386 -16.52 -14.68 18.11
N ALA A 387 -16.08 -15.73 18.81
CA ALA A 387 -16.56 -16.06 20.16
C ALA A 387 -16.09 -15.06 21.24
N THR A 388 -15.28 -14.06 20.87
CA THR A 388 -14.76 -13.00 21.76
C THR A 388 -15.50 -11.66 21.61
N ALA A 389 -16.75 -11.71 21.12
CA ALA A 389 -17.64 -10.57 20.89
C ALA A 389 -17.73 -9.54 22.04
N ALA A 390 -17.44 -9.94 23.29
CA ALA A 390 -17.42 -9.01 24.44
C ALA A 390 -16.36 -7.89 24.33
N LYS A 391 -15.35 -8.02 23.47
CA LYS A 391 -14.28 -7.02 23.31
C LYS A 391 -14.39 -6.17 22.03
N HIS A 392 -15.36 -6.46 21.17
CA HIS A 392 -15.50 -5.86 19.84
C HIS A 392 -16.83 -5.14 19.67
N SER A 393 -16.90 -4.21 18.72
CA SER A 393 -18.18 -3.63 18.29
C SER A 393 -19.10 -4.68 17.69
N ALA A 394 -20.41 -4.41 17.67
CA ALA A 394 -21.38 -5.31 17.04
C ALA A 394 -21.00 -5.55 15.56
N PRO A 395 -20.87 -6.81 15.11
CA PRO A 395 -20.52 -7.14 13.74
C PRO A 395 -21.48 -6.51 12.74
N ARG A 396 -20.91 -5.87 11.72
CA ARG A 396 -21.67 -5.24 10.66
C ARG A 396 -21.28 -5.83 9.31
N ARG A 397 -22.31 -6.26 8.57
CA ARG A 397 -22.13 -6.81 7.23
C ARG A 397 -22.03 -5.71 6.18
N PHE A 398 -21.00 -5.77 5.36
CA PHE A 398 -20.82 -4.95 4.18
C PHE A 398 -20.81 -5.82 2.93
N THR A 399 -21.37 -5.31 1.83
CA THR A 399 -21.43 -6.02 0.55
C THR A 399 -20.56 -5.34 -0.49
N LEU A 400 -19.86 -6.12 -1.31
CA LEU A 400 -19.02 -5.60 -2.39
C LEU A 400 -19.92 -4.94 -3.44
N ALA A 401 -19.94 -3.61 -3.45
CA ALA A 401 -20.79 -2.82 -4.33
C ALA A 401 -20.12 -2.60 -5.70
N ALA A 402 -18.81 -2.37 -5.72
CA ALA A 402 -18.06 -2.14 -6.96
C ALA A 402 -16.57 -2.49 -6.79
N ARG A 403 -15.92 -2.72 -7.94
CA ARG A 403 -14.49 -3.04 -8.03
C ARG A 403 -13.91 -2.58 -9.36
N TYR A 404 -12.64 -2.21 -9.37
CA TYR A 404 -11.89 -1.93 -10.59
C TYR A 404 -10.44 -2.42 -10.47
N PRO A 405 -9.96 -3.21 -11.45
CA PRO A 405 -10.65 -3.75 -12.63
C PRO A 405 -11.85 -4.64 -12.32
N SER A 406 -12.72 -4.85 -13.31
CA SER A 406 -13.79 -5.85 -13.20
C SER A 406 -13.22 -7.25 -12.95
N ALA A 407 -13.99 -8.13 -12.31
CA ALA A 407 -13.54 -9.49 -12.02
C ALA A 407 -13.10 -10.24 -13.29
N VAL A 408 -13.83 -10.08 -14.39
CA VAL A 408 -13.49 -10.69 -15.69
C VAL A 408 -12.15 -10.17 -16.21
N ARG A 409 -11.93 -8.84 -16.17
CA ARG A 409 -10.67 -8.25 -16.64
C ARG A 409 -9.50 -8.64 -15.73
N SER A 410 -9.69 -8.67 -14.42
CA SER A 410 -8.68 -9.14 -13.48
C SER A 410 -8.31 -10.61 -13.70
N ALA A 411 -9.29 -11.48 -13.94
CA ALA A 411 -9.03 -12.87 -14.30
C ALA A 411 -8.29 -13.00 -15.66
N GLY A 412 -8.61 -12.12 -16.62
CA GLY A 412 -7.86 -12.02 -17.88
C GLY A 412 -6.40 -11.63 -17.68
N TYR A 413 -6.12 -10.67 -16.80
CA TYR A 413 -4.74 -10.30 -16.44
C TYR A 413 -3.97 -11.45 -15.81
N ALA A 414 -4.61 -12.32 -15.02
CA ALA A 414 -3.95 -13.46 -14.41
C ALA A 414 -3.30 -14.41 -15.44
N VAL A 415 -3.92 -14.61 -16.61
CA VAL A 415 -3.38 -15.47 -17.68
C VAL A 415 -2.11 -14.90 -18.31
N GLY A 416 -1.91 -13.58 -18.23
CA GLY A 416 -0.72 -12.89 -18.74
C GLY A 416 0.60 -13.34 -18.09
N VAL A 417 0.54 -14.07 -16.97
CA VAL A 417 1.70 -14.57 -16.23
C VAL A 417 2.64 -15.41 -17.10
N PHE A 418 2.13 -16.21 -18.04
CA PHE A 418 2.97 -17.04 -18.90
C PHE A 418 3.92 -16.24 -19.80
N ALA A 419 3.51 -15.04 -20.20
CA ALA A 419 4.34 -14.14 -21.01
C ALA A 419 5.14 -13.17 -20.14
N ARG A 420 4.50 -12.57 -19.14
CA ARG A 420 5.08 -11.49 -18.34
C ARG A 420 6.09 -11.96 -17.32
N LEU A 421 5.86 -13.10 -16.64
CA LEU A 421 6.78 -13.59 -15.61
C LEU A 421 8.17 -13.88 -16.19
N PRO A 422 8.31 -14.62 -17.31
CA PRO A 422 9.62 -14.86 -17.92
C PRO A 422 10.30 -13.58 -18.39
N TRP A 423 9.55 -12.65 -19.00
CA TRP A 423 10.10 -11.41 -19.55
C TRP A 423 10.56 -10.42 -18.47
N ARG A 424 9.76 -10.24 -17.42
CA ARG A 424 10.04 -9.27 -16.35
C ARG A 424 11.07 -9.77 -15.33
N ASN A 425 11.27 -11.08 -15.21
CA ASN A 425 12.10 -11.66 -14.14
C ASN A 425 13.24 -12.55 -14.69
N PRO A 426 14.14 -12.04 -15.54
CA PRO A 426 15.22 -12.84 -16.12
C PRO A 426 16.14 -13.45 -15.06
N GLY A 427 16.44 -12.72 -13.97
CA GLY A 427 17.23 -13.24 -12.86
C GLY A 427 16.59 -14.44 -12.16
N PHE A 428 15.25 -14.46 -12.07
CA PHE A 428 14.50 -15.59 -11.53
C PHE A 428 14.59 -16.82 -12.45
N LEU A 429 14.48 -16.62 -13.77
CA LEU A 429 14.68 -17.70 -14.74
C LEU A 429 16.10 -18.27 -14.70
N THR A 430 17.12 -17.41 -14.58
CA THR A 430 18.51 -17.84 -14.45
C THR A 430 18.70 -18.69 -13.20
N MET A 431 18.15 -18.28 -12.06
CA MET A 431 18.20 -19.06 -10.82
C MET A 431 17.53 -20.44 -11.00
N LEU A 432 16.35 -20.49 -11.61
CA LEU A 432 15.66 -21.75 -11.90
C LEU A 432 16.44 -22.63 -12.89
N GLY A 433 17.07 -22.02 -13.91
CA GLY A 433 17.91 -22.74 -14.88
C GLY A 433 19.13 -23.36 -14.23
N ILE A 434 19.81 -22.66 -13.32
CA ILE A 434 20.92 -23.19 -12.53
C ILE A 434 20.43 -24.37 -11.67
N ALA A 435 19.33 -24.20 -10.94
CA ALA A 435 18.77 -25.24 -10.09
C ALA A 435 18.37 -26.49 -10.89
N HIS A 436 17.67 -26.32 -12.02
CA HIS A 436 17.32 -27.46 -12.89
C HIS A 436 18.53 -28.10 -13.54
N THR A 437 19.57 -27.34 -13.89
CA THR A 437 20.81 -27.90 -14.45
C THR A 437 21.50 -28.80 -13.42
N LEU A 438 21.61 -28.35 -12.17
CA LEU A 438 22.17 -29.14 -11.08
C LEU A 438 21.35 -30.41 -10.79
N LEU A 439 20.03 -30.29 -10.74
CA LEU A 439 19.14 -31.45 -10.58
C LEU A 439 19.30 -32.43 -11.75
N MET A 440 19.29 -31.92 -12.99
CA MET A 440 19.43 -32.72 -14.20
C MET A 440 20.74 -33.50 -14.20
N LEU A 441 21.88 -32.84 -13.94
CA LEU A 441 23.19 -33.51 -13.89
C LEU A 441 23.23 -34.58 -12.80
N SER A 442 22.58 -34.32 -11.65
CA SER A 442 22.49 -35.27 -10.54
C SER A 442 21.67 -36.52 -10.90
N ILE A 443 20.58 -36.37 -11.68
CA ILE A 443 19.77 -37.49 -12.19
C ILE A 443 20.49 -38.21 -13.33
N ALA A 444 21.14 -37.47 -14.25
CA ALA A 444 21.85 -38.04 -15.38
C ALA A 444 23.02 -38.94 -14.95
N GLU A 445 23.74 -38.58 -13.88
CA GLU A 445 24.76 -39.46 -13.27
C GLU A 445 24.13 -40.78 -12.77
N LEU A 446 22.95 -40.69 -12.14
CA LEU A 446 22.23 -41.86 -11.62
C LEU A 446 21.68 -42.76 -12.74
N VAL A 447 21.20 -42.18 -13.84
CA VAL A 447 20.59 -42.94 -14.96
C VAL A 447 21.65 -43.47 -15.92
N GLY A 448 22.71 -42.69 -16.19
CA GLY A 448 23.74 -42.98 -17.20
C GLY A 448 24.88 -43.91 -16.78
N HIS A 449 24.68 -44.79 -15.80
CA HIS A 449 25.70 -45.67 -15.20
C HIS A 449 26.82 -46.13 -16.18
N ARG A 450 28.04 -45.60 -16.00
CA ARG A 450 29.28 -46.14 -16.60
C ARG A 450 30.01 -47.01 -15.57
N PRO A 451 30.25 -48.31 -15.82
CA PRO A 451 30.76 -49.24 -14.80
C PRO A 451 32.20 -48.99 -14.31
N ASP A 452 33.05 -48.27 -15.07
CA ASP A 452 34.51 -48.41 -14.91
C ASP A 452 35.27 -47.14 -14.46
N GLY A 453 34.61 -46.15 -13.88
CA GLY A 453 35.27 -44.93 -13.40
C GLY A 453 35.14 -44.72 -11.89
N SER A 454 36.20 -44.96 -11.12
CA SER A 454 36.34 -44.49 -9.73
C SER A 454 36.54 -42.96 -9.65
N GLU A 455 35.92 -42.21 -10.54
CA GLU A 455 36.00 -40.76 -10.61
C GLU A 455 34.74 -40.19 -9.99
N LEU A 456 34.79 -40.06 -8.66
CA LEU A 456 33.99 -39.19 -7.82
C LEU A 456 32.45 -39.19 -8.05
N ARG A 457 31.73 -39.80 -7.10
CA ARG A 457 30.29 -39.60 -6.85
C ARG A 457 29.98 -38.14 -6.48
N LEU A 458 30.20 -37.20 -7.38
CA LEU A 458 30.10 -35.76 -7.13
C LEU A 458 28.64 -35.30 -7.00
N PHE A 459 27.66 -36.01 -7.59
CA PHE A 459 26.28 -35.50 -7.68
C PHE A 459 25.17 -36.38 -7.07
N SER A 460 25.48 -37.54 -6.46
CA SER A 460 24.46 -38.35 -5.75
C SER A 460 24.00 -37.76 -4.40
N ILE A 461 24.90 -37.13 -3.63
CA ILE A 461 24.53 -36.34 -2.43
C ILE A 461 23.76 -35.06 -2.85
N PRO A 462 24.18 -34.34 -3.90
CA PRO A 462 23.40 -33.26 -4.50
C PRO A 462 21.98 -33.65 -4.94
N LEU A 463 21.71 -34.87 -5.42
CA LEU A 463 20.35 -35.25 -5.83
C LEU A 463 19.33 -35.14 -4.69
N GLY A 464 19.62 -35.74 -3.54
CA GLY A 464 18.72 -35.68 -2.37
C GLY A 464 18.52 -34.25 -1.88
N ILE A 465 19.58 -33.44 -1.90
CA ILE A 465 19.53 -32.01 -1.57
C ILE A 465 18.65 -31.26 -2.59
N MET A 466 18.83 -31.46 -3.89
CA MET A 466 18.07 -30.78 -4.93
C MET A 466 16.59 -31.15 -4.91
N LEU A 467 16.26 -32.43 -4.72
CA LEU A 467 14.87 -32.88 -4.56
C LEU A 467 14.24 -32.23 -3.32
N THR A 468 14.97 -32.20 -2.21
CA THR A 468 14.54 -31.52 -0.98
C THR A 468 14.33 -30.03 -1.25
N LEU A 469 15.28 -29.35 -1.89
CA LEU A 469 15.20 -27.92 -2.21
C LEU A 469 14.00 -27.60 -3.10
N PHE A 470 13.71 -28.41 -4.13
CA PHE A 470 12.55 -28.17 -4.99
C PHE A 470 11.23 -28.42 -4.27
N VAL A 471 11.10 -29.55 -3.56
CA VAL A 471 9.85 -29.88 -2.86
C VAL A 471 9.62 -28.96 -1.67
N TRP A 472 10.59 -28.83 -0.77
CA TRP A 472 10.45 -27.94 0.39
C TRP A 472 10.45 -26.46 0.00
N GLY A 473 11.26 -26.05 -0.97
CA GLY A 473 11.24 -24.68 -1.47
C GLY A 473 9.88 -24.32 -2.07
N ALA A 474 9.26 -25.23 -2.83
CA ALA A 474 7.91 -25.02 -3.37
C ALA A 474 6.82 -25.03 -2.27
N VAL A 475 6.96 -25.87 -1.24
CA VAL A 475 6.07 -25.86 -0.08
C VAL A 475 6.20 -24.57 0.72
N LEU A 476 7.41 -24.08 0.96
CA LEU A 476 7.63 -22.80 1.64
C LEU A 476 7.16 -21.60 0.81
N PHE A 477 7.28 -21.68 -0.52
CA PHE A 477 6.73 -20.68 -1.42
C PHE A 477 5.19 -20.65 -1.38
N ALA A 478 4.56 -21.82 -1.28
CA ALA A 478 3.12 -21.96 -1.15
C ALA A 478 2.59 -21.57 0.23
N ALA A 479 3.32 -21.95 1.29
CA ALA A 479 2.97 -21.77 2.70
C ALA A 479 4.16 -21.17 3.46
N PRO A 480 4.39 -19.85 3.37
CA PRO A 480 5.45 -19.22 4.15
C PRO A 480 5.20 -19.41 5.67
N PRO A 481 6.26 -19.54 6.48
CA PRO A 481 6.12 -19.71 7.93
C PRO A 481 5.30 -18.58 8.57
N GLY A 482 4.30 -18.93 9.38
CA GLY A 482 3.38 -17.96 10.03
C GLY A 482 1.97 -17.92 9.45
N ASP A 483 1.68 -18.69 8.38
CA ASP A 483 0.31 -18.88 7.91
C ASP A 483 -0.48 -19.87 8.81
N ASP A 484 -1.20 -19.31 9.77
CA ASP A 484 -2.15 -20.02 10.65
C ASP A 484 -3.53 -20.20 10.02
N GLY A 485 -3.64 -19.94 8.71
CA GLY A 485 -4.89 -19.96 7.97
C GLY A 485 -5.58 -21.33 7.92
N VAL A 486 -6.90 -21.28 7.77
CA VAL A 486 -7.84 -22.41 7.61
C VAL A 486 -7.49 -23.32 6.41
N ARG A 487 -6.59 -22.87 5.53
CA ARG A 487 -6.24 -23.51 4.25
C ARG A 487 -4.90 -24.24 4.24
N ARG A 488 -4.26 -24.48 5.40
CA ARG A 488 -2.93 -25.12 5.49
C ARG A 488 -2.77 -26.36 4.60
N VAL A 489 -3.77 -27.25 4.57
CA VAL A 489 -3.76 -28.45 3.72
C VAL A 489 -3.70 -28.10 2.23
N VAL A 490 -4.47 -27.11 1.78
CA VAL A 490 -4.50 -26.67 0.37
C VAL A 490 -3.13 -26.11 -0.02
N HIS A 491 -2.53 -25.27 0.84
CA HIS A 491 -1.19 -24.74 0.60
C HIS A 491 -0.14 -25.86 0.47
N THR A 492 -0.16 -26.85 1.38
CA THR A 492 0.77 -27.98 1.33
C THR A 492 0.59 -28.82 0.06
N VAL A 493 -0.65 -29.15 -0.32
CA VAL A 493 -0.92 -29.94 -1.54
C VAL A 493 -0.45 -29.22 -2.79
N LEU A 494 -0.75 -27.92 -2.91
CA LEU A 494 -0.32 -27.10 -4.04
C LEU A 494 1.20 -26.97 -4.09
N GLY A 495 1.86 -26.74 -2.94
CA GLY A 495 3.31 -26.64 -2.84
C GLY A 495 4.04 -27.94 -3.18
N VAL A 496 3.55 -29.09 -2.68
CA VAL A 496 4.10 -30.41 -3.05
C VAL A 496 3.91 -30.67 -4.53
N GLY A 497 2.71 -30.41 -5.07
CA GLY A 497 2.44 -30.56 -6.51
C GLY A 497 3.37 -29.71 -7.38
N HIS A 498 3.65 -28.48 -6.96
CA HIS A 498 4.59 -27.57 -7.61
C HIS A 498 6.03 -28.10 -7.59
N GLY A 499 6.51 -28.59 -6.44
CA GLY A 499 7.83 -29.19 -6.32
C GLY A 499 7.99 -30.49 -7.14
N VAL A 500 6.94 -31.31 -7.19
CA VAL A 500 6.89 -32.51 -8.05
C VAL A 500 6.95 -32.10 -9.53
N ALA A 501 6.23 -31.06 -9.95
CA ALA A 501 6.29 -30.56 -11.32
C ALA A 501 7.72 -30.15 -11.72
N HIS A 502 8.43 -29.41 -10.86
CA HIS A 502 9.84 -29.08 -11.07
C HIS A 502 10.74 -30.33 -11.16
N THR A 503 10.50 -31.32 -10.29
CA THR A 503 11.24 -32.59 -10.31
C THR A 503 11.03 -33.33 -11.63
N LEU A 504 9.80 -33.36 -12.15
CA LEU A 504 9.47 -33.97 -13.44
C LEU A 504 10.12 -33.24 -14.62
N VAL A 505 10.19 -31.91 -14.59
CA VAL A 505 10.94 -31.12 -15.59
C VAL A 505 12.42 -31.50 -15.56
N GLY A 506 13.03 -31.58 -14.38
CA GLY A 506 14.42 -32.01 -14.22
C GLY A 506 14.67 -33.44 -14.70
N LEU A 507 13.78 -34.39 -14.36
CA LEU A 507 13.85 -35.78 -14.80
C LEU A 507 13.72 -35.90 -16.33
N GLY A 508 12.72 -35.25 -16.92
CA GLY A 508 12.56 -35.23 -18.37
C GLY A 508 13.77 -34.63 -19.08
N GLY A 509 14.33 -33.55 -18.52
CA GLY A 509 15.59 -32.97 -18.97
C GLY A 509 16.76 -33.94 -18.91
N ALA A 510 16.89 -34.71 -17.82
CA ALA A 510 17.95 -35.70 -17.66
C ALA A 510 17.82 -36.86 -18.66
N LEU A 511 16.60 -37.36 -18.88
CA LEU A 511 16.34 -38.42 -19.86
C LEU A 511 16.71 -38.00 -21.28
N VAL A 512 16.47 -36.74 -21.65
CA VAL A 512 16.91 -36.20 -22.94
C VAL A 512 18.43 -35.98 -22.95
N TRP A 513 18.99 -35.48 -21.85
CA TRP A 513 20.40 -35.11 -21.75
C TRP A 513 21.33 -36.32 -21.91
N VAL A 514 21.00 -37.47 -21.32
CA VAL A 514 21.83 -38.70 -21.39
C VAL A 514 22.01 -39.24 -22.81
N ASP A 515 21.10 -38.91 -23.72
CA ASP A 515 21.17 -39.32 -25.13
C ASP A 515 21.96 -38.32 -26.01
N LEU A 516 22.42 -37.20 -25.44
CA LEU A 516 23.18 -36.18 -26.19
C LEU A 516 24.69 -36.49 -26.20
N PRO A 517 25.40 -36.17 -27.30
CA PRO A 517 26.83 -36.48 -27.43
C PRO A 517 27.72 -35.72 -26.43
N PHE A 518 27.19 -34.70 -25.77
CA PHE A 518 27.93 -33.87 -24.81
C PHE A 518 28.27 -34.61 -23.51
N VAL A 519 27.53 -35.68 -23.18
CA VAL A 519 27.74 -36.47 -21.95
C VAL A 519 29.06 -37.23 -21.95
N ASP A 520 29.61 -37.46 -23.13
CA ASP A 520 30.84 -38.23 -23.35
C ASP A 520 32.09 -37.34 -23.37
N TRP A 521 31.89 -36.02 -23.28
CA TRP A 521 33.00 -35.07 -23.33
C TRP A 521 33.81 -35.07 -22.04
N VAL A 522 35.09 -34.72 -22.16
CA VAL A 522 36.00 -34.64 -21.02
C VAL A 522 35.53 -33.57 -20.03
N TRP A 523 35.51 -33.92 -18.75
CA TRP A 523 35.18 -32.99 -17.67
C TRP A 523 36.12 -31.76 -17.68
N PRO A 524 35.62 -30.52 -17.48
CA PRO A 524 34.25 -30.12 -17.09
C PRO A 524 33.32 -29.72 -18.25
N LEU A 525 33.65 -30.07 -19.50
CA LEU A 525 32.90 -29.61 -20.68
C LEU A 525 31.41 -29.98 -20.67
N PRO A 526 30.96 -31.20 -20.26
CA PRO A 526 29.53 -31.52 -20.21
C PRO A 526 28.75 -30.56 -19.32
N ALA A 527 29.29 -30.17 -18.15
CA ALA A 527 28.63 -29.24 -17.23
C ALA A 527 28.58 -27.81 -17.79
N LEU A 528 29.64 -27.36 -18.47
CA LEU A 528 29.66 -26.04 -19.11
C LEU A 528 28.63 -25.95 -20.23
N VAL A 529 28.52 -26.99 -21.07
CA VAL A 529 27.50 -27.06 -22.13
C VAL A 529 26.10 -27.18 -21.55
N ALA A 530 25.92 -27.93 -20.45
CA ALA A 530 24.64 -27.99 -19.75
C ALA A 530 24.22 -26.59 -19.27
N GLY A 531 25.12 -25.85 -18.63
CA GLY A 531 24.85 -24.47 -18.22
C GLY A 531 24.50 -23.56 -19.40
N ALA A 532 25.20 -23.69 -20.53
CA ALA A 532 25.02 -22.82 -21.70
C ALA A 532 23.77 -23.14 -22.54
N LEU A 533 23.45 -24.43 -22.73
CA LEU A 533 22.37 -24.86 -23.64
C LEU A 533 21.12 -25.33 -22.88
N TYR A 534 21.28 -26.14 -21.84
CA TYR A 534 20.16 -26.66 -21.05
C TYR A 534 19.65 -25.64 -20.03
N GLY A 535 20.55 -24.87 -19.40
CA GLY A 535 20.21 -23.86 -18.39
C GLY A 535 19.15 -22.86 -18.84
N PRO A 536 19.32 -22.16 -19.98
CA PRO A 536 18.31 -21.19 -20.45
C PRO A 536 16.96 -21.83 -20.78
N VAL A 537 16.96 -23.01 -21.41
CA VAL A 537 15.73 -23.73 -21.81
C VAL A 537 14.99 -24.22 -20.56
N SER A 538 15.69 -24.88 -19.65
CA SER A 538 15.11 -25.37 -18.39
C SER A 538 14.69 -24.22 -17.45
N GLY A 539 15.41 -23.09 -17.48
CA GLY A 539 15.01 -21.87 -16.78
C GLY A 539 13.68 -21.33 -17.29
N LEU A 540 13.48 -21.28 -18.61
CA LEU A 540 12.20 -20.90 -19.21
C LEU A 540 11.09 -21.90 -18.87
N LEU A 541 11.32 -23.21 -19.05
CA LEU A 541 10.35 -24.25 -18.67
C LEU A 541 9.99 -24.20 -17.18
N GLY A 542 10.99 -23.94 -16.33
CA GLY A 542 10.81 -23.69 -14.90
C GLY A 542 9.93 -22.47 -14.64
N GLY A 543 10.19 -21.36 -15.32
CA GLY A 543 9.36 -20.15 -15.23
C GLY A 543 7.92 -20.39 -15.67
N LEU A 544 7.70 -21.15 -16.75
CA LEU A 544 6.36 -21.56 -17.20
C LEU A 544 5.68 -22.51 -16.21
N THR A 545 6.45 -23.35 -15.53
CA THR A 545 5.95 -24.23 -14.44
C THR A 545 5.46 -23.39 -13.27
N VAL A 546 6.24 -22.40 -12.83
CA VAL A 546 5.84 -21.45 -11.78
C VAL A 546 4.61 -20.64 -12.21
N ALA A 547 4.56 -20.17 -13.47
CA ALA A 547 3.41 -19.45 -14.01
C ALA A 547 2.13 -20.29 -13.99
N GLY A 548 2.21 -21.57 -14.39
CA GLY A 548 1.10 -22.52 -14.33
C GLY A 548 0.67 -22.80 -12.89
N TYR A 549 1.63 -23.00 -11.98
CA TYR A 549 1.37 -23.15 -10.55
C TYR A 549 0.61 -21.93 -10.00
N LEU A 550 1.11 -20.71 -10.19
CA LEU A 550 0.51 -19.48 -9.67
C LEU A 550 -0.92 -19.29 -10.19
N LEU A 551 -1.20 -19.62 -11.46
CA LEU A 551 -2.54 -19.52 -12.04
C LEU A 551 -3.52 -20.54 -11.43
N VAL A 552 -3.04 -21.73 -11.05
CA VAL A 552 -3.86 -22.74 -10.37
C VAL A 552 -4.03 -22.37 -8.89
N ALA A 553 -2.94 -22.08 -8.19
CA ALA A 553 -2.91 -21.71 -6.78
C ALA A 553 -3.77 -20.47 -6.50
N GLY A 554 -3.72 -19.46 -7.38
CA GLY A 554 -4.51 -18.23 -7.28
C GLY A 554 -6.02 -18.47 -7.29
N ARG A 555 -6.52 -19.56 -7.92
CA ARG A 555 -7.94 -19.95 -7.85
C ARG A 555 -8.38 -20.32 -6.44
N PHE A 556 -7.44 -20.75 -5.61
CA PHE A 556 -7.63 -21.09 -4.20
C PHE A 556 -7.17 -19.96 -3.26
N ARG A 557 -6.92 -18.75 -3.80
CA ARG A 557 -6.35 -17.59 -3.09
C ARG A 557 -4.96 -17.85 -2.49
N VAL A 558 -4.26 -18.86 -3.00
CA VAL A 558 -2.86 -19.16 -2.64
C VAL A 558 -1.94 -18.47 -3.63
N ASN A 559 -0.94 -17.77 -3.12
CA ASN A 559 0.01 -16.99 -3.92
C ASN A 559 -0.62 -16.05 -4.97
N LEU A 560 -1.82 -15.55 -4.69
CA LEU A 560 -2.51 -14.65 -5.61
C LEU A 560 -1.76 -13.31 -5.74
N ASN A 561 -1.11 -12.87 -4.67
CA ASN A 561 -0.24 -11.72 -4.68
C ASN A 561 0.97 -11.95 -5.61
N GLU A 562 1.69 -13.06 -5.45
CA GLU A 562 2.87 -13.39 -6.26
C GLU A 562 2.53 -13.58 -7.75
N LEU A 563 1.31 -14.06 -8.06
CA LEU A 563 0.80 -14.14 -9.43
C LEU A 563 0.76 -12.77 -10.12
N PHE A 564 0.42 -11.71 -9.40
CA PHE A 564 0.34 -10.36 -9.94
C PHE A 564 1.65 -9.59 -9.79
N ALA A 565 2.35 -9.76 -8.67
CA ALA A 565 3.68 -9.19 -8.43
C ALA A 565 4.69 -9.66 -9.49
N GLY A 566 4.68 -10.96 -9.80
CA GLY A 566 5.53 -11.55 -10.84
C GLY A 566 5.24 -11.02 -12.25
N GLN A 567 4.07 -10.42 -12.47
CA GLN A 567 3.72 -9.78 -13.75
C GLN A 567 4.07 -8.30 -13.81
N GLY A 568 4.15 -7.60 -12.67
CA GLY A 568 4.47 -6.17 -12.60
C GLY A 568 3.54 -5.30 -13.44
N ILE A 569 2.22 -5.51 -13.35
CA ILE A 569 1.23 -4.83 -14.20
C ILE A 569 1.06 -3.36 -13.77
N GLU A 570 1.60 -2.44 -14.56
CA GLU A 570 1.54 -0.99 -14.29
C GLU A 570 0.22 -0.34 -14.71
N ASP A 571 -0.56 -0.98 -15.56
CA ASP A 571 -1.87 -0.48 -15.98
C ASP A 571 -2.94 -0.61 -14.88
N ALA A 572 -4.15 -0.15 -15.18
CA ALA A 572 -5.32 -0.22 -14.31
C ALA A 572 -5.15 0.47 -12.95
N LYS A 573 -4.83 1.76 -13.00
CA LYS A 573 -4.59 2.62 -11.83
C LYS A 573 -5.84 3.38 -11.43
N SER A 574 -5.87 3.87 -10.20
CA SER A 574 -7.02 4.60 -9.66
C SER A 574 -6.65 5.53 -8.52
N PHE A 575 -7.44 6.59 -8.37
CA PHE A 575 -7.44 7.47 -7.20
C PHE A 575 -8.87 7.96 -6.95
N LEU A 576 -9.11 8.58 -5.79
CA LEU A 576 -10.41 9.17 -5.47
C LEU A 576 -10.29 10.69 -5.50
N ARG A 577 -11.29 11.36 -6.09
CA ARG A 577 -11.51 12.79 -5.92
C ARG A 577 -12.81 13.00 -5.15
N LEU A 578 -12.72 13.66 -4.00
CA LEU A 578 -13.81 13.88 -3.07
C LEU A 578 -14.19 15.36 -3.09
N HIS A 579 -15.48 15.62 -3.08
CA HIS A 579 -16.05 16.96 -3.05
C HIS A 579 -17.00 17.06 -1.86
N LEU A 580 -16.66 17.91 -0.90
CA LEU A 580 -17.56 18.31 0.15
C LEU A 580 -18.27 19.59 -0.28
N GLY A 581 -19.54 19.46 -0.63
CA GLY A 581 -20.38 20.56 -1.09
C GLY A 581 -20.84 21.47 0.04
N ARG A 582 -21.36 22.65 -0.33
CA ARG A 582 -21.85 23.70 0.59
C ARG A 582 -23.04 23.28 1.46
N ASP A 583 -23.69 22.18 1.11
CA ASP A 583 -24.80 21.59 1.85
C ASP A 583 -24.30 20.52 2.86
N GLY A 584 -22.99 20.28 2.91
CA GLY A 584 -22.38 19.21 3.70
C GLY A 584 -22.42 17.83 3.05
N THR A 585 -22.90 17.72 1.80
CA THR A 585 -22.90 16.45 1.06
C THR A 585 -21.49 16.12 0.59
N LEU A 586 -21.02 14.91 0.92
CA LEU A 586 -19.77 14.37 0.40
C LEU A 586 -20.05 13.56 -0.87
N THR A 587 -19.48 13.98 -1.99
CA THR A 587 -19.49 13.22 -3.26
C THR A 587 -18.10 12.68 -3.54
N ILE A 588 -17.98 11.36 -3.72
CA ILE A 588 -16.71 10.69 -4.05
C ILE A 588 -16.76 10.26 -5.52
N TYR A 589 -15.77 10.68 -6.29
CA TYR A 589 -15.54 10.31 -7.69
C TYR A 589 -14.37 9.32 -7.76
N PRO A 590 -14.63 8.01 -7.93
CA PRO A 590 -13.58 7.03 -8.12
C PRO A 590 -13.07 7.12 -9.56
N ILE A 591 -11.84 7.59 -9.75
CA ILE A 591 -11.26 7.82 -11.08
C ILE A 591 -10.37 6.63 -11.44
N ALA A 592 -10.67 5.99 -12.56
CA ALA A 592 -9.92 4.88 -13.15
C ALA A 592 -9.08 5.35 -14.34
N VAL A 593 -7.86 4.82 -14.41
CA VAL A 593 -6.91 5.02 -15.50
C VAL A 593 -6.59 3.64 -16.08
N ASP A 594 -7.12 3.35 -17.27
CA ASP A 594 -7.01 2.02 -17.86
C ASP A 594 -5.59 1.70 -18.34
N ARG A 595 -4.87 2.72 -18.81
CA ARG A 595 -3.49 2.61 -19.29
C ARG A 595 -2.67 3.80 -18.81
N VAL A 596 -1.48 3.53 -18.26
CA VAL A 596 -0.55 4.58 -17.84
C VAL A 596 0.30 5.08 -19.04
N CYS A 597 0.93 6.23 -18.90
CA CYS A 597 1.81 6.76 -19.92
C CYS A 597 3.23 6.19 -19.76
N HIS A 598 3.78 5.68 -20.86
CA HIS A 598 5.17 5.17 -20.96
C HIS A 598 6.05 6.03 -21.86
N ARG A 599 5.50 7.12 -22.43
CA ARG A 599 6.20 7.97 -23.41
C ARG A 599 6.03 9.42 -23.04
N TRP A 600 7.11 9.97 -22.50
CA TRP A 600 7.15 11.29 -21.88
C TRP A 600 7.98 12.28 -22.70
N ARG A 601 7.67 13.56 -22.58
CA ARG A 601 8.43 14.66 -23.19
C ARG A 601 8.61 15.79 -22.18
N ALA A 602 9.81 16.36 -22.12
CA ALA A 602 10.05 17.56 -21.31
C ALA A 602 9.28 18.78 -21.86
N ALA A 603 8.79 19.64 -20.96
CA ALA A 603 8.02 20.85 -21.28
C ALA A 603 8.75 22.12 -20.78
N PRO A 604 9.87 22.52 -21.42
CA PRO A 604 10.70 23.62 -20.94
C PRO A 604 10.03 25.00 -21.03
N ALA A 605 9.04 25.17 -21.91
CA ALA A 605 8.33 26.44 -22.14
C ALA A 605 7.02 26.58 -21.35
N GLY A 606 6.67 25.62 -20.50
CA GLY A 606 5.45 25.67 -19.69
C GLY A 606 5.50 26.74 -18.58
N PRO A 607 4.35 27.21 -18.07
CA PRO A 607 4.31 28.12 -16.93
C PRO A 607 4.92 27.49 -15.68
N PRO A 608 5.33 28.26 -14.65
CA PRO A 608 6.06 27.75 -13.50
C PRO A 608 5.39 26.59 -12.76
N ASP A 609 4.06 26.63 -12.65
CA ASP A 609 3.24 25.63 -11.96
C ASP A 609 2.80 24.45 -12.85
N ALA A 610 3.06 24.48 -14.16
CA ALA A 610 2.79 23.34 -15.03
C ALA A 610 3.85 22.24 -14.88
N SER A 611 3.42 20.99 -15.05
CA SER A 611 4.30 19.82 -15.03
C SER A 611 5.54 19.99 -15.91
N TRP A 612 6.70 19.60 -15.41
CA TRP A 612 7.95 19.59 -16.15
C TRP A 612 7.97 18.58 -17.29
N ILE A 613 7.20 17.50 -17.14
CA ILE A 613 7.15 16.39 -18.08
C ILE A 613 5.68 16.18 -18.46
N GLU A 614 5.41 16.07 -19.76
CA GLU A 614 4.08 15.87 -20.30
C GLU A 614 3.99 14.52 -21.02
N PRO A 615 2.83 13.86 -20.98
CA PRO A 615 2.65 12.63 -21.73
C PRO A 615 2.56 12.97 -23.22
N THR A 616 3.18 12.15 -24.07
CA THR A 616 3.12 12.34 -25.53
C THR A 616 1.73 12.08 -26.11
N GLN A 617 0.88 11.37 -25.36
CA GLN A 617 -0.53 11.13 -25.64
C GLN A 617 -1.33 11.50 -24.38
N PRO A 618 -2.53 12.09 -24.50
CA PRO A 618 -3.38 12.34 -23.34
C PRO A 618 -3.63 11.06 -22.53
N LEU A 619 -3.67 11.19 -21.21
CA LEU A 619 -4.10 10.10 -20.32
C LEU A 619 -5.63 10.04 -20.30
N ASP A 620 -6.19 8.91 -20.72
CA ASP A 620 -7.63 8.68 -20.67
C ASP A 620 -8.06 8.31 -19.25
N VAL A 621 -9.06 9.03 -18.75
CA VAL A 621 -9.64 8.84 -17.41
C VAL A 621 -11.15 8.62 -17.54
N ARG A 622 -11.69 7.77 -16.67
CA ARG A 622 -13.13 7.52 -16.55
C ARG A 622 -13.48 7.21 -15.11
N LEU A 623 -14.76 7.17 -14.78
CA LEU A 623 -15.20 6.72 -13.48
C LEU A 623 -15.08 5.19 -13.38
N ALA A 624 -14.60 4.70 -12.23
CA ALA A 624 -14.57 3.28 -11.91
C ALA A 624 -15.98 2.74 -11.58
N GLU A 625 -16.81 3.60 -10.99
CA GLU A 625 -18.24 3.42 -10.74
C GLU A 625 -18.91 4.82 -10.68
N PRO A 626 -20.25 4.92 -10.76
CA PRO A 626 -20.94 6.21 -10.62
C PRO A 626 -20.56 6.95 -9.32
N PRO A 627 -20.65 8.30 -9.27
CA PRO A 627 -20.28 9.06 -8.08
C PRO A 627 -21.05 8.60 -6.84
N ILE A 628 -20.33 8.42 -5.74
CA ILE A 628 -20.89 7.98 -4.46
C ILE A 628 -21.32 9.22 -3.69
N VAL A 629 -22.61 9.35 -3.40
CA VAL A 629 -23.17 10.53 -2.73
C VAL A 629 -23.56 10.19 -1.29
N ILE A 630 -22.89 10.82 -0.33
CA ILE A 630 -23.10 10.66 1.10
C ILE A 630 -23.68 11.97 1.64
N ARG A 631 -25.00 11.96 1.86
CA ARG A 631 -25.72 13.11 2.39
C ARG A 631 -25.43 13.30 3.89
N PRO A 632 -25.54 14.55 4.38
CA PRO A 632 -25.41 14.92 5.78
C PRO A 632 -26.02 13.92 6.75
#